data_AF-A0A7S3CMD2-F1
#
_entry.id   AF-A0A7S3CMD2-F1
#
_cell.length_a   1.000
_cell.length_b   1.000
_cell.length_c   1.000
_cell.angle_alpha   90.00
_cell.angle_beta   90.00
_cell.angle_gamma   90.00
#
_symmetry.space_group_name_H-M   'P 1'
#
loop_
_entity.id
_entity.type
_entity.pdbx_description
1 polymer ?
#
loop_
_entity_poly.entity_id
_entity_poly.type
_entity_poly.pdbx_seq_one_letter_code
_entity_poly.pdbx_strand_id
1 'polypeptide(L)'
;MKAAAAPKKEVIYEKPTQFVQAVKYIKLVSSDLKVFFVNKDVCMISNHLKNVLTNNLNKAPSEYDKEEDTEEKPPLPHPDGTHLNITSDILEVCIKFMHYKTVNRKISFQRPNFDIDKEIALDVLKASIYLQV
;
A
#
# COMPACT_ATOMS: atom_id res chain seq x y z
N MET A 1 -62.24 -11.61 36.82
CA MET A 1 -61.37 -10.61 36.17
C MET A 1 -59.96 -11.18 36.08
N LYS A 2 -59.52 -11.65 34.90
CA LYS A 2 -58.15 -12.16 34.66
C LYS A 2 -57.36 -11.06 33.94
N ALA A 3 -56.34 -10.51 34.59
CA ALA A 3 -55.42 -9.56 33.98
C ALA A 3 -54.37 -10.35 33.17
N ALA A 4 -54.30 -10.09 31.86
CA ALA A 4 -53.30 -10.65 30.96
C ALA A 4 -52.01 -9.83 31.08
N ALA A 5 -50.91 -10.49 31.46
CA ALA A 5 -49.58 -9.88 31.52
C ALA A 5 -48.98 -9.79 30.11
N ALA A 6 -48.56 -8.60 29.71
CA ALA A 6 -47.93 -8.34 28.41
C ALA A 6 -46.50 -8.92 28.35
N PRO A 7 -46.06 -9.48 27.22
CA PRO A 7 -44.72 -10.04 27.07
C PRO A 7 -43.67 -8.92 26.98
N LYS A 8 -42.63 -9.02 27.82
CA LYS A 8 -41.46 -8.13 27.79
C LYS A 8 -40.65 -8.42 26.53
N LYS A 9 -40.43 -7.42 25.69
CA LYS A 9 -39.54 -7.50 24.52
C LYS A 9 -38.10 -7.43 24.99
N GLU A 10 -37.32 -8.47 24.75
CA GLU A 10 -35.86 -8.46 24.91
C GLU A 10 -35.24 -7.65 23.77
N VAL A 11 -34.49 -6.62 24.12
CA VAL A 11 -33.70 -5.82 23.18
C VAL A 11 -32.39 -6.57 22.93
N ILE A 12 -32.28 -7.18 21.76
CA ILE A 12 -31.05 -7.83 21.30
C ILE A 12 -30.07 -6.72 20.90
N TYR A 13 -29.03 -6.51 21.69
CA TYR A 13 -27.91 -5.64 21.34
C TYR A 13 -26.93 -6.42 20.47
N GLU A 14 -27.01 -6.25 19.15
CA GLU A 14 -25.94 -6.71 18.25
C GLU A 14 -24.67 -5.88 18.52
N LYS A 15 -23.60 -6.54 18.97
CA LYS A 15 -22.30 -5.89 19.17
C LYS A 15 -21.82 -5.34 17.82
N PRO A 16 -21.33 -4.09 17.75
CA PRO A 16 -20.73 -3.56 16.53
C PRO A 16 -19.48 -4.38 16.22
N THR A 17 -19.51 -5.10 15.09
CA THR A 17 -18.38 -5.88 14.59
C THR A 17 -17.26 -4.93 14.20
N GLN A 18 -16.28 -4.75 15.09
CA GLN A 18 -15.09 -3.96 14.84
C GLN A 18 -14.19 -4.69 13.82
N PHE A 19 -14.30 -4.34 12.55
CA PHE A 19 -13.30 -4.68 11.53
C PHE A 19 -12.29 -3.54 11.40
N VAL A 20 -11.37 -3.41 12.36
CA VAL A 20 -10.17 -2.61 12.13
C VAL A 20 -9.10 -3.56 11.60
N GLN A 21 -9.12 -3.82 10.30
CA GLN A 21 -7.98 -4.49 9.66
C GLN A 21 -6.78 -3.54 9.72
N ALA A 22 -5.70 -3.97 10.36
CA ALA A 22 -4.45 -3.24 10.33
C ALA A 22 -4.00 -3.08 8.86
N VAL A 23 -4.00 -1.84 8.36
CA VAL A 23 -3.58 -1.54 7.00
C VAL A 23 -2.06 -1.75 6.93
N LYS A 24 -1.63 -2.77 6.19
CA LYS A 24 -0.20 -3.07 6.00
C LYS A 24 0.36 -2.16 4.92
N TYR A 25 1.26 -1.26 5.30
CA TYR A 25 1.98 -0.38 4.38
C TYR A 25 3.33 -0.98 3.98
N ILE A 26 3.82 -0.56 2.82
CA ILE A 26 5.11 -0.94 2.24
C ILE A 26 5.88 0.34 1.95
N LYS A 27 7.14 0.35 2.36
CA LYS A 27 8.07 1.45 2.14
C LYS A 27 8.78 1.26 0.79
N LEU A 28 8.50 2.15 -0.16
CA LEU A 28 9.21 2.25 -1.43
C LEU A 28 10.15 3.46 -1.37
N VAL A 29 11.36 3.31 -1.90
CA VAL A 29 12.35 4.38 -1.93
C VAL A 29 12.76 4.62 -3.38
N SER A 30 12.60 5.85 -3.87
CA SER A 30 13.02 6.26 -5.21
C SER A 30 14.53 6.48 -5.32
N SER A 31 15.03 6.70 -6.53
CA SER A 31 16.46 6.92 -6.80
C SER A 31 17.01 8.22 -6.21
N ASP A 32 16.16 9.21 -5.99
CA ASP A 32 16.44 10.48 -5.31
C ASP A 32 16.15 10.43 -3.80
N LEU A 33 16.04 9.21 -3.24
CA LEU A 33 15.87 8.95 -1.81
C LEU A 33 14.54 9.43 -1.21
N LYS A 34 13.55 9.82 -2.02
CA LYS A 34 12.20 10.09 -1.53
C LYS A 34 11.52 8.78 -1.12
N VAL A 35 10.77 8.84 -0.02
CA VAL A 35 10.12 7.67 0.60
C VAL A 35 8.62 7.73 0.36
N PHE A 36 8.05 6.62 -0.09
CA PHE A 36 6.62 6.45 -0.29
C PHE A 36 6.11 5.29 0.56
N PHE A 37 5.03 5.54 1.30
CA PHE A 37 4.31 4.49 2.03
C PHE A 37 3.05 4.13 1.26
N VAL A 38 3.00 2.90 0.74
CA VAL A 38 1.92 2.44 -0.14
C VAL A 38 1.25 1.22 0.46
N ASN A 39 -0.08 1.13 0.33
CA ASN A 39 -0.82 -0.04 0.80
C ASN A 39 -0.30 -1.31 0.12
N LYS A 40 -0.11 -2.37 0.91
CA LYS A 40 0.34 -3.68 0.40
C LYS A 40 -0.52 -4.15 -0.78
N ASP A 41 -1.84 -4.02 -0.70
CA ASP A 41 -2.75 -4.48 -1.76
C ASP A 41 -2.56 -3.73 -3.08
N VAL A 42 -2.13 -2.47 -3.01
CA VAL A 42 -1.84 -1.65 -4.18
C VAL A 42 -0.50 -2.09 -4.79
N CYS A 43 0.53 -2.30 -3.97
CA CYS A 43 1.80 -2.85 -4.43
C CYS A 43 1.68 -4.23 -5.06
N MET A 44 0.71 -5.05 -4.62
CA MET A 44 0.48 -6.39 -5.16
C MET A 44 -0.05 -6.41 -6.60
N ILE A 45 -0.42 -5.26 -7.16
CA ILE A 45 -0.77 -5.13 -8.58
C ILE A 45 0.47 -5.28 -9.47
N SER A 46 1.62 -4.77 -9.01
CA SER A 46 2.90 -4.92 -9.70
C SER A 46 3.41 -6.34 -9.50
N ASN A 47 3.60 -7.07 -10.60
CA ASN A 47 4.18 -8.41 -10.53
C ASN A 47 5.63 -8.36 -10.01
N HIS A 48 6.40 -7.34 -10.43
CA HIS A 48 7.76 -7.15 -9.96
C HIS A 48 7.81 -6.90 -8.45
N LEU A 49 7.05 -5.93 -7.94
CA LEU A 49 7.00 -5.65 -6.50
C LEU A 49 6.47 -6.83 -5.72
N LYS A 50 5.43 -7.52 -6.21
CA LYS A 50 4.92 -8.74 -5.58
C LYS A 50 6.01 -9.79 -5.40
N ASN A 51 6.83 -10.03 -6.42
CA ASN A 51 7.93 -10.99 -6.35
C ASN A 51 8.99 -10.54 -5.34
N VAL A 52 9.41 -9.28 -5.40
CA VAL A 52 10.41 -8.71 -4.46
C VAL A 52 9.94 -8.81 -3.02
N LEU A 53 8.69 -8.41 -2.76
CA LEU A 53 8.11 -8.39 -1.42
C LEU A 53 7.88 -9.81 -0.88
N THR A 54 7.44 -10.75 -1.71
CA THR A 54 7.24 -12.14 -1.29
C THR A 54 8.59 -12.80 -0.95
N ASN A 55 9.63 -12.53 -1.75
CA ASN A 55 10.97 -13.04 -1.49
C ASN A 55 11.59 -12.44 -0.22
N ASN A 56 11.33 -11.16 0.07
CA ASN A 56 11.83 -10.49 1.28
C ASN A 56 11.05 -10.87 2.54
N LEU A 57 9.75 -11.18 2.45
CA LEU A 57 8.94 -11.63 3.59
C LEU A 57 9.31 -13.03 4.10
N ASN A 58 9.95 -13.85 3.26
CA ASN A 58 10.47 -15.17 3.66
C ASN A 58 11.81 -15.08 4.40
N LYS A 59 12.46 -13.91 4.39
CA LYS A 59 13.53 -13.61 5.34
C LYS A 59 12.83 -13.13 6.61
N ALA A 60 12.97 -13.89 7.69
CA ALA A 60 12.43 -13.53 8.99
C ALA A 60 12.77 -12.05 9.30
N PRO A 61 11.88 -11.30 9.98
CA PRO A 61 12.18 -9.92 10.36
C PRO A 61 13.50 -9.93 11.10
N SER A 62 14.52 -9.27 10.56
CA SER A 62 15.78 -9.14 11.26
C SER A 62 15.49 -8.32 12.52
N GLU A 63 15.84 -8.91 13.66
CA GLU A 63 15.83 -8.30 14.99
C GLU A 63 16.66 -7.01 15.01
N TYR A 64 16.10 -5.89 14.56
CA TYR A 64 16.72 -4.57 14.72
C TYR A 64 15.66 -3.52 15.08
N ASP A 65 14.79 -3.87 16.03
CA ASP A 65 14.08 -2.90 16.90
C ASP A 65 14.80 -2.83 18.27
N LYS A 66 16.14 -2.83 18.26
CA LYS A 66 16.95 -2.51 19.44
C LYS A 66 17.83 -1.32 19.10
N GLU A 67 17.44 -0.19 19.63
CA GLU A 67 18.23 1.04 19.71
C GLU A 67 19.57 0.71 20.38
N GLU A 68 20.67 0.80 19.65
CA GLU A 68 21.99 1.04 20.23
C GLU A 68 22.66 2.17 19.44
N ASP A 69 22.73 3.33 20.09
CA ASP A 69 23.55 4.48 19.71
C ASP A 69 25.02 4.06 19.64
N THR A 70 25.59 3.96 18.44
CA THR A 70 27.05 4.09 18.28
C THR A 70 27.42 4.62 16.90
N GLU A 71 27.96 5.84 16.92
CA GLU A 71 28.94 6.49 16.05
C GLU A 71 28.93 6.25 14.52
N GLU A 72 28.75 7.37 13.80
CA GLU A 72 29.25 7.68 12.45
C GLU A 72 29.11 6.60 11.37
N LYS A 73 27.87 6.23 11.06
CA LYS A 73 27.52 5.70 9.74
C LYS A 73 26.97 6.86 8.89
N PRO A 74 27.46 7.09 7.65
CA PRO A 74 26.77 8.01 6.73
C PRO A 74 25.31 7.56 6.64
N PRO A 75 24.31 8.47 6.57
CA PRO A 75 22.90 8.13 6.67
C PRO A 75 22.59 7.06 5.64
N LEU A 76 22.52 5.80 6.10
CA LEU A 76 22.31 4.68 5.23
C LEU A 76 20.93 4.87 4.60
N PRO A 77 20.80 4.71 3.28
CA PRO A 77 19.48 4.69 2.65
C PRO A 77 18.65 3.65 3.41
N HIS A 78 17.52 4.09 3.94
CA HIS A 78 16.73 3.36 4.93
C HIS A 78 16.75 1.84 4.74
N PRO A 79 17.36 1.06 5.66
CA PRO A 79 17.69 -0.35 5.42
C PRO A 79 16.47 -1.26 5.15
N ASP A 80 15.27 -0.79 5.47
CA ASP A 80 14.03 -1.58 5.40
C ASP A 80 13.14 -1.29 4.17
N GLY A 81 13.58 -0.44 3.24
CA GLY A 81 12.80 -0.04 2.07
C GLY A 81 13.09 -0.85 0.80
N THR A 82 12.07 -1.04 -0.06
CA THR A 82 12.33 -1.51 -1.43
C THR A 82 12.87 -0.35 -2.27
N HIS A 83 14.16 -0.39 -2.59
CA HIS A 83 14.79 0.61 -3.45
C HIS A 83 14.46 0.39 -4.92
N LEU A 84 14.01 1.45 -5.59
CA LEU A 84 13.65 1.46 -7.00
C LEU A 84 14.54 2.46 -7.73
N ASN A 85 15.09 2.05 -8.88
CA ASN A 85 15.85 2.95 -9.76
C ASN A 85 14.89 3.80 -10.64
N ILE A 86 13.98 4.51 -9.99
CA ILE A 86 12.96 5.37 -10.61
C ILE A 86 12.96 6.68 -9.82
N THR A 87 12.96 7.81 -10.53
CA THR A 87 12.88 9.14 -9.89
C THR A 87 11.54 9.33 -9.18
N SER A 88 11.51 10.19 -8.15
CA SER A 88 10.29 10.32 -7.33
C SER A 88 9.07 10.79 -8.12
N ASP A 89 9.24 11.71 -9.07
CA ASP A 89 8.14 12.24 -9.89
C ASP A 89 7.46 11.13 -10.71
N ILE A 90 8.26 10.27 -11.33
CA ILE A 90 7.78 9.14 -12.12
C ILE A 90 7.16 8.07 -11.22
N LEU A 91 7.82 7.75 -10.11
CA LEU A 91 7.34 6.77 -9.15
C LEU A 91 6.00 7.18 -8.55
N GLU A 92 5.81 8.47 -8.26
CA GLU A 92 4.55 9.01 -7.76
C GLU A 92 3.41 8.79 -8.75
N VAL A 93 3.64 9.03 -10.05
CA VAL A 93 2.64 8.76 -11.10
C VAL A 93 2.33 7.27 -11.19
N CYS A 94 3.33 6.40 -11.13
CA CYS A 94 3.12 4.95 -11.10
C CYS A 94 2.29 4.51 -9.88
N ILE A 95 2.56 5.09 -8.70
CA ILE A 95 1.79 4.81 -7.48
C ILE A 95 0.35 5.28 -7.62
N LYS A 96 0.13 6.50 -8.13
CA LYS A 96 -1.22 7.03 -8.43
C LYS A 96 -1.97 6.10 -9.39
N PHE A 97 -1.29 5.62 -10.44
CA PHE A 97 -1.87 4.68 -11.40
C PHE A 97 -2.23 3.34 -10.75
N MET A 98 -1.35 2.78 -9.91
CA MET A 98 -1.64 1.55 -9.18
C MET A 98 -2.87 1.73 -8.28
N HIS A 99 -2.96 2.83 -7.53
CA HIS A 99 -4.15 3.15 -6.73
C HIS A 99 -5.42 3.28 -7.60
N TYR A 100 -5.33 4.01 -8.70
CA TYR A 100 -6.41 4.15 -9.67
C TYR A 100 -6.88 2.77 -10.15
N LYS A 101 -5.96 1.88 -10.53
CA LYS A 101 -6.27 0.52 -11.00
C LYS A 101 -6.89 -0.32 -9.89
N THR A 102 -6.42 -0.21 -8.63
CA THR A 102 -7.02 -0.92 -7.48
C THR A 102 -8.47 -0.50 -7.26
N VAL A 103 -8.73 0.80 -7.17
CA VAL A 103 -10.06 1.36 -6.84
C VAL A 103 -11.05 1.10 -7.96
N ASN A 104 -10.63 1.28 -9.22
CA ASN A 104 -11.52 1.16 -10.38
C ASN A 104 -11.68 -0.27 -10.90
N ARG A 105 -11.06 -1.29 -10.27
CA ARG A 105 -11.09 -2.68 -10.75
C ARG A 105 -12.50 -3.27 -10.86
N LYS A 106 -13.39 -2.92 -9.91
CA LYS A 106 -14.75 -3.49 -9.80
C LYS A 106 -15.85 -2.56 -10.33
N ILE A 107 -15.47 -1.42 -10.90
CA ILE A 107 -16.41 -0.44 -11.40
C ILE A 107 -16.90 -0.88 -12.79
N SER A 108 -18.22 -0.98 -12.94
CA SER A 108 -18.91 -1.35 -14.19
C SER A 108 -19.35 -0.15 -15.03
N PHE A 109 -19.33 1.06 -14.46
CA PHE A 109 -19.65 2.31 -15.15
C PHE A 109 -18.42 2.96 -15.79
N GLN A 110 -18.61 4.11 -16.43
CA GLN A 110 -17.54 4.84 -17.13
C GLN A 110 -16.41 5.23 -16.16
N ARG A 111 -15.19 4.76 -16.45
CA ARG A 111 -14.02 5.04 -15.63
C ARG A 111 -13.51 6.46 -15.90
N PRO A 112 -13.07 7.20 -14.86
CA PRO A 112 -12.49 8.52 -15.04
C PRO A 112 -11.19 8.44 -15.84
N ASN A 113 -10.85 9.47 -16.63
CA ASN A 113 -9.58 9.49 -17.35
C ASN A 113 -8.41 9.59 -16.36
N PHE A 114 -7.28 8.93 -16.68
CA PHE A 114 -6.04 9.06 -15.91
C PHE A 114 -5.07 9.92 -16.71
N ASP A 115 -4.98 11.20 -16.36
CA ASP A 115 -4.17 12.16 -17.09
C ASP A 115 -2.68 11.96 -16.78
N ILE A 116 -1.87 11.85 -17.84
CA ILE A 116 -0.42 11.73 -17.77
C ILE A 116 0.17 12.89 -18.56
N ASP A 117 1.11 13.61 -17.94
CA ASP A 117 1.82 14.67 -18.62
C ASP A 117 2.71 14.09 -19.73
N LYS A 118 2.67 14.74 -20.90
CA LYS A 118 3.37 14.31 -22.11
C LYS A 118 4.88 14.34 -21.94
N GLU A 119 5.39 15.27 -21.13
CA GLU A 119 6.84 15.43 -20.91
C GLU A 119 7.44 14.22 -20.19
N ILE A 120 6.69 13.61 -19.27
CA ILE A 120 7.13 12.46 -18.47
C ILE A 120 6.60 11.12 -18.98
N ALA A 121 5.71 11.12 -19.98
CA ALA A 121 4.99 9.93 -20.44
C ALA A 121 5.92 8.77 -20.85
N LEU A 122 7.06 9.10 -21.49
CA LEU A 122 8.04 8.09 -21.90
C LEU A 122 8.70 7.40 -20.71
N ASP A 123 9.04 8.15 -19.67
CA ASP A 123 9.70 7.59 -18.48
C ASP A 123 8.71 6.85 -17.58
N VAL A 124 7.46 7.33 -17.51
CA VAL A 124 6.34 6.58 -16.89
C VAL A 124 6.15 5.24 -17.60
N LEU A 125 6.23 5.20 -18.94
CA LEU A 125 6.13 3.95 -19.71
C LEU A 125 7.29 2.99 -19.42
N LYS A 126 8.53 3.48 -19.36
CA LYS A 126 9.68 2.64 -18.98
C LYS A 126 9.52 2.08 -17.57
N ALA A 127 9.09 2.93 -16.63
CA ALA A 127 8.84 2.54 -15.24
C ALA A 127 7.69 1.53 -15.12
N SER A 128 6.61 1.67 -15.89
CA SER A 128 5.49 0.73 -15.87
C SER A 128 5.87 -0.65 -16.41
N ILE A 129 6.71 -0.70 -17.45
CA ILE A 129 7.28 -1.94 -17.97
C ILE A 129 8.16 -2.61 -16.91
N TYR A 130 9.04 -1.84 -16.26
CA TYR A 130 9.90 -2.34 -15.20
C TYR A 130 9.09 -2.89 -14.01
N LEU A 131 8.08 -2.14 -13.56
CA LEU A 131 7.20 -2.55 -12.46
C LEU A 131 6.19 -3.63 -12.89
N GLN A 132 6.03 -3.90 -14.19
CA GLN A 132 5.05 -4.83 -14.74
C GLN A 132 3.61 -4.52 -14.26
N VAL A 133 3.16 -3.28 -14.46
CA VAL A 133 1.86 -2.74 -14.00
C VAL A 133 0.93 -2.41 -15.16
#